data_AF-A0A497J8L9-F1
#
_entry.id   AF-A0A497J8L9-F1
#
_cell.length_a   1.000
_cell.length_b   1.000
_cell.length_c   1.000
_cell.angle_alpha   90.00
_cell.angle_beta   90.00
_cell.angle_gamma   90.00
#
_symmetry.space_group_name_H-M   'P 1'
#
loop_
_entity.id
_entity.type
_entity.pdbx_description
1 polymer ?
#
loop_
_entity_poly.entity_id
_entity_poly.type
_entity_poly.pdbx_seq_one_letter_code
_entity_poly.pdbx_strand_id
1 'polypeptide(L)' 'MFLVIPALDLKDKKCVQLVQGDPSKVIGELEEPVSIAKQWEGNVASRLHLIDLDGA' A
#
# COMPACT_ATOMS: atom_id res chain seq x y z
N MET A 1 22.82 -4.21 7.62
CA MET A 1 22.00 -4.69 6.50
C MET A 1 20.72 -3.87 6.47
N PHE A 2 20.29 -3.37 5.31
CA PHE A 2 19.05 -2.59 5.18
C PHE A 2 17.87 -3.51 4.87
N LEU A 3 16.70 -3.26 5.47
CA LEU A 3 15.47 -4.02 5.22
C LEU A 3 14.51 -3.17 4.39
N VAL A 4 14.18 -3.63 3.19
CA VAL A 4 13.16 -3.02 2.35
C VAL A 4 11.81 -3.66 2.68
N ILE A 5 10.82 -2.85 3.04
CA ILE A 5 9.46 -3.30 3.35
C ILE A 5 8.51 -2.53 2.43
N PRO A 6 7.87 -3.18 1.45
CA PRO A 6 6.85 -2.55 0.63
C PRO A 6 5.66 -2.08 1.47
N ALA A 7 5.14 -0.89 1.17
CA ALA A 7 3.97 -0.32 1.82
C ALA A 7 2.74 -0.43 0.90
N LEU A 8 1.60 -0.82 1.48
CA LEU A 8 0.29 -0.74 0.85
C LEU A 8 -0.61 0.09 1.77
N ASP A 9 -0.95 1.30 1.32
CA ASP A 9 -1.93 2.15 1.99
C ASP A 9 -3.31 1.81 1.44
N LEU A 10 -4.24 1.45 2.32
CA LEU A 10 -5.57 0.97 1.97
C LEU A 10 -6.60 2.04 2.29
N LYS A 11 -7.40 2.40 1.29
CA LYS A 11 -8.53 3.31 1.45
C LYS A 11 -9.64 2.93 0.50
N ASP A 12 -10.89 2.93 0.94
CA ASP A 12 -12.06 2.60 0.11
C ASP A 12 -11.90 1.26 -0.63
N LYS A 13 -11.28 0.25 0.02
CA LYS A 13 -10.93 -1.08 -0.52
C LYS A 13 -9.87 -1.10 -1.64
N LYS A 14 -9.17 -0.01 -1.90
CA LYS A 14 -8.10 0.10 -2.91
C LYS A 14 -6.75 0.34 -2.26
N CYS A 15 -5.67 0.03 -2.99
CA CYS A 15 -4.37 0.59 -2.67
C CYS A 15 -4.30 2.02 -3.19
N VAL A 16 -3.93 2.97 -2.35
CA VAL A 16 -3.81 4.39 -2.72
C VAL A 16 -2.42 4.90 -2.40
N GLN A 17 -2.06 6.04 -2.99
CA GLN A 17 -0.90 6.80 -2.54
C GLN A 17 -1.25 8.28 -2.47
N LEU A 18 -1.01 8.87 -1.29
CA LEU A 18 -1.32 10.26 -1.00
C LEU A 18 -0.05 11.11 -0.96
N VAL A 19 -0.15 12.36 -1.40
CA VAL A 19 0.91 13.34 -1.19
C VAL A 19 0.82 13.86 0.23
N GLN A 20 1.84 13.58 1.05
CA GLN A 20 1.92 14.04 2.44
C GLN A 20 0.71 13.64 3.31
N GLY A 21 0.04 12.54 2.97
CA GLY A 21 -1.15 12.07 3.69
C GLY A 21 -2.43 12.90 3.44
N ASP A 22 -2.43 13.83 2.47
CA ASP A 22 -3.61 14.61 2.13
C ASP A 22 -4.58 13.79 1.25
N PRO A 23 -5.79 13.43 1.73
CA PRO A 23 -6.75 12.63 0.97
C PRO A 23 -7.28 13.32 -0.29
N SER A 24 -7.13 14.64 -0.40
CA SER A 24 -7.48 15.39 -1.61
C SER A 24 -6.39 15.31 -2.69
N LYS A 25 -5.19 14.81 -2.36
CA LYS A 25 -4.03 14.71 -3.26
C LYS A 25 -3.62 13.27 -3.48
N VAL A 26 -4.45 12.52 -4.21
CA VAL A 26 -4.17 11.15 -4.64
C VAL A 26 -3.27 11.17 -5.88
N ILE A 27 -2.19 10.39 -5.86
CA ILE A 27 -1.26 10.25 -7.00
C ILE A 27 -1.26 8.87 -7.64
N GLY A 28 -1.95 7.91 -7.02
CA GLY A 28 -2.14 6.58 -7.59
C GLY A 28 -3.23 5.81 -6.86
N GLU A 29 -3.97 5.00 -7.62
CA GLU A 29 -4.94 4.04 -7.10
C GLU A 29 -4.78 2.71 -7.84
N LEU A 30 -4.93 1.62 -7.12
CA LEU A 30 -4.99 0.26 -7.68
C LEU A 30 -6.12 -0.51 -7.00
N GLU A 31 -6.96 -1.17 -7.81
CA GLU A 31 -8.24 -1.76 -7.37
C GLU A 31 -8.11 -3.09 -6.60
N GLU A 32 -7.00 -3.81 -6.74
CA GLU A 32 -6.87 -5.20 -6.26
C GLU A 32 -5.75 -5.35 -5.21
N PRO A 33 -5.94 -4.88 -3.96
CA PRO A 33 -4.93 -4.91 -2.90
C PRO A 33 -4.33 -6.30 -2.66
N VAL A 34 -5.17 -7.33 -2.70
CA VAL A 34 -4.74 -8.73 -2.47
C VAL A 34 -3.80 -9.21 -3.57
N SER A 35 -4.09 -8.85 -4.83
CA SER A 35 -3.24 -9.22 -5.97
C SER A 35 -1.88 -8.52 -5.88
N ILE A 36 -1.86 -7.25 -5.46
CA ILE A 36 -0.63 -6.46 -5.27
C ILE A 36 0.20 -7.03 -4.12
N ALA A 37 -0.43 -7.38 -2.99
CA ALA A 37 0.25 -8.00 -1.86
C ALA A 37 0.93 -9.32 -2.27
N LYS A 38 0.25 -10.17 -3.05
CA LYS A 38 0.82 -11.42 -3.59
C LYS A 38 1.98 -11.18 -4.57
N GLN A 39 1.93 -10.11 -5.37
CA GLN A 39 3.05 -9.75 -6.24
C GLN A 39 4.30 -9.39 -5.42
N TRP A 40 4.15 -8.70 -4.29
CA TRP A 40 5.27 -8.39 -3.40
C TRP A 40 5.81 -9.61 -2.67
N GLU A 41 4.93 -10.48 -2.19
CA GLU A 41 5.29 -11.78 -1.60
C GLU A 41 6.16 -12.63 -2.55
N GLY A 42 5.79 -12.69 -3.83
CA GLY A 42 6.50 -13.51 -4.83
C GLY A 42 7.85 -12.94 -5.30
N ASN A 43 8.10 -11.63 -5.14
CA ASN A 43 9.26 -10.98 -5.75
C ASN A 43 10.43 -10.74 -4.78
N VAL A 44 10.19 -10.36 -3.51
CA VAL A 44 11.30 -10.12 -2.56
C VAL A 44 10.86 -9.94 -1.09
N ALA A 45 9.57 -9.74 -0.83
CA ALA A 45 9.12 -9.21 0.45
C ALA A 45 8.78 -10.31 1.46
N SER A 46 9.58 -10.44 2.52
CA SER A 46 9.22 -11.26 3.69
C SER A 46 8.22 -10.57 4.61
N ARG A 47 7.97 -9.28 4.41
CA ARG A 47 7.07 -8.44 5.21
C ARG A 47 6.42 -7.38 4.34
N LEU A 48 5.18 -7.02 4.67
CA LEU A 48 4.46 -5.88 4.10
C LEU A 48 4.12 -4.90 5.21
N HIS A 49 4.23 -3.60 4.93
CA HIS A 49 3.71 -2.55 5.77
C HIS A 49 2.30 -2.20 5.27
N LEU A 50 1.28 -2.68 5.96
CA LEU A 50 -0.12 -2.37 5.63
C LEU A 50 -0.61 -1.21 6.48
N ILE A 51 -1.25 -0.24 5.85
CA ILE A 51 -1.86 0.91 6.51
C ILE A 51 -3.34 0.91 6.14
N ASP A 52 -4.22 0.96 7.13
CA ASP A 52 -5.65 1.19 6.94
C ASP A 52 -5.94 2.68 7.15
N LEU A 53 -6.20 3.40 6.06
CA LEU A 53 -6.51 4.83 6.09
C LEU A 53 -8.01 5.09 6.34
N ASP A 54 -8.87 4.08 6.20
CA ASP A 54 -10.29 4.22 6.52
C ASP A 54 -10.52 4.27 8.04
N GLY A 55 -9.59 3.71 8.81
CA GLY A 55 -9.59 3.72 10.28
C GLY A 55 -8.93 4.94 10.95
N ALA A 56 -8.39 5.88 10.18
CA ALA A 56 -7.70 7.09 10.67
C ALA A 56 -8.65 8.29 10.78
#